data_AF-A0A9P6FV87-F1
#
_entry.id   AF-A0A9P6FV87-F1
#
_cell.length_a   1.000
_cell.length_b   1.000
_cell.length_c   1.000
_cell.angle_alpha   90.00
_cell.angle_beta   90.00
_cell.angle_gamma   90.00
#
_symmetry.space_group_name_H-M   'P 1'
#
loop_
_entity.id
_entity.type
_entity.pdbx_description
1 polymer ?
#
loop_
_entity_poly.entity_id
_entity_poly.type
_entity_poly.pdbx_seq_one_letter_code
_entity_poly.pdbx_strand_id
1 'polypeptide(L)'
;MIRALAHHEPSHGAYKGSYASRVRQAWRDTPIKWSPIPIGLGLAFITFLQYNKILQRQAEKYQEDEPKAVVVGPWQVHVISELPLKTISRLWGAFNSITLPMWFRVPGFKLYSWIFGCNLDEMKDPDLTHYSNLSEFFYRELKDGARQIDHNASLVSPSDGRVFHFGLVDGSKVEQIKGMSYTLEKFLGDPKISETAEMIKSTHSANIVDEEEFAEVNGINYTLDSLLGYDKESTMEHKKHDTKGNVVPDVDADIKARSTDYEAHLELRPGNALFFCVIYLAPGDYHRFHSPTNWVAERRRHFSGELYSVSPWMVKQLQDLFVLNERVVLLGKWRHGFFSMVPVGATNVGSIVLNFDKELRTNRKEDRFKRGYGELLYSGVSRLLNGQPLRVGEEMGGFKLGSTVVLVFEAPKSFKFTIEPGQTVRMGQALGEIGN
;
A
#
# COMPACT_ATOMS: atom_id res chain seq x y z
N MET A 1 -14.73 10.47 -29.99
CA MET A 1 -16.03 10.08 -30.57
C MET A 1 -16.69 9.07 -29.66
N ILE A 2 -17.99 9.18 -29.40
CA ILE A 2 -18.74 8.19 -28.61
C ILE A 2 -19.80 7.57 -29.53
N ARG A 3 -19.94 6.24 -29.45
CA ARG A 3 -20.94 5.44 -30.18
C ARG A 3 -22.32 5.70 -29.56
N ALA A 4 -23.21 6.38 -30.27
CA ALA A 4 -24.61 6.52 -29.86
C ALA A 4 -25.48 5.52 -30.62
N LEU A 5 -26.27 4.72 -29.89
CA LEU A 5 -27.28 3.83 -30.47
C LEU A 5 -28.55 4.65 -30.73
N ALA A 6 -28.95 4.78 -31.99
CA ALA A 6 -30.23 5.39 -32.34
C ALA A 6 -31.37 4.43 -31.98
N HIS A 7 -32.31 4.88 -31.16
CA HIS A 7 -33.56 4.17 -30.90
C HIS A 7 -34.42 4.16 -32.16
N HIS A 8 -34.73 2.97 -32.69
CA HIS A 8 -35.72 2.77 -33.73
C HIS A 8 -36.91 2.03 -33.11
N GLU A 9 -38.12 2.60 -33.18
CA GLU A 9 -39.35 1.85 -32.89
C GLU A 9 -39.52 0.74 -33.93
N PRO A 10 -39.86 -0.50 -33.53
CA PRO A 10 -39.97 -1.60 -34.47
C PRO A 10 -41.33 -1.55 -35.17
N SER A 11 -41.31 -1.52 -36.51
CA SER A 11 -42.48 -1.79 -37.33
C SER A 11 -42.84 -3.27 -37.25
N HIS A 12 -44.14 -3.56 -37.05
CA HIS A 12 -44.69 -4.91 -36.95
C HIS A 12 -44.47 -5.70 -38.25
N GLY A 13 -43.49 -6.60 -38.23
CA GLY A 13 -43.29 -7.64 -39.23
C GLY A 13 -42.62 -8.85 -38.58
N ALA A 14 -43.20 -10.03 -38.74
CA ALA A 14 -42.83 -11.24 -38.01
C ALA A 14 -41.40 -11.73 -38.37
N TYR A 15 -40.47 -11.68 -37.41
CA TYR A 15 -39.12 -12.24 -37.56
C TYR A 15 -38.95 -13.48 -36.66
N LYS A 16 -38.89 -14.67 -37.28
CA LYS A 16 -38.53 -15.95 -36.62
C LYS A 16 -37.02 -16.18 -36.71
N GLY A 17 -36.30 -16.10 -35.57
CA GLY A 17 -34.86 -16.42 -35.47
C GLY A 17 -34.31 -16.31 -34.03
N SER A 18 -33.22 -17.02 -33.74
CA SER A 18 -32.56 -17.09 -32.42
C SER A 18 -32.03 -15.73 -31.93
N TYR A 19 -32.01 -15.47 -30.62
CA TYR A 19 -31.56 -14.21 -30.02
C TYR A 19 -30.16 -13.77 -30.50
N ALA A 20 -29.26 -14.73 -30.71
CA ALA A 20 -27.91 -14.46 -31.21
C ALA A 20 -27.89 -13.92 -32.66
N SER A 21 -28.82 -14.38 -33.52
CA SER A 21 -28.92 -13.85 -34.88
C SER A 21 -29.50 -12.44 -34.89
N ARG A 22 -30.43 -12.15 -33.97
CA ARG A 22 -31.00 -10.79 -33.79
C ARG A 22 -29.95 -9.78 -33.35
N VAL A 23 -29.09 -10.12 -32.39
CA VAL A 23 -28.00 -9.24 -31.93
C VAL A 23 -26.99 -9.01 -33.04
N ARG A 24 -26.61 -10.06 -33.76
CA ARG A 24 -25.63 -9.97 -34.86
C ARG A 24 -26.16 -9.15 -36.04
N GLN A 25 -27.45 -9.26 -36.35
CA GLN A 25 -28.10 -8.48 -37.39
C GLN A 25 -28.30 -7.01 -36.96
N ALA A 26 -28.73 -6.78 -35.71
CA ALA A 26 -28.81 -5.43 -35.15
C ALA A 26 -27.45 -4.71 -35.15
N TRP A 27 -26.34 -5.42 -34.91
CA TRP A 27 -24.99 -4.87 -34.96
C TRP A 27 -24.50 -4.55 -36.38
N ARG A 28 -24.96 -5.29 -37.39
CA ARG A 28 -24.63 -5.04 -38.80
C ARG A 28 -25.48 -3.94 -39.42
N ASP A 29 -26.75 -3.86 -39.03
CA ASP A 29 -27.73 -2.96 -39.63
C ASP A 29 -27.86 -1.61 -38.89
N THR A 30 -27.13 -1.37 -37.80
CA THR A 30 -27.11 -0.04 -37.18
C THR A 30 -26.24 0.92 -37.99
N PRO A 31 -26.80 1.97 -38.61
CA PRO A 31 -25.98 2.96 -39.33
C PRO A 31 -25.07 3.70 -38.34
N ILE A 32 -23.76 3.67 -38.60
CA ILE A 32 -22.76 4.33 -37.76
C ILE A 32 -22.82 5.84 -38.02
N LYS A 33 -23.52 6.58 -37.14
CA LYS A 33 -23.57 8.04 -37.20
C LYS A 33 -22.46 8.62 -36.32
N TRP A 34 -21.40 9.11 -36.96
CA TRP A 34 -20.30 9.78 -36.28
C TRP A 34 -20.70 11.22 -35.96
N SER A 35 -21.14 11.46 -34.72
CA SER A 35 -21.40 12.82 -34.24
C SER A 35 -20.09 13.46 -33.78
N PRO A 36 -19.74 14.67 -34.25
CA PRO A 36 -18.62 15.42 -33.69
C PRO A 36 -18.91 15.70 -32.22
N ILE A 37 -17.93 15.44 -31.35
CA ILE A 37 -18.02 15.91 -29.96
C ILE A 37 -18.09 17.44 -30.06
N PRO A 38 -19.10 18.09 -29.45
CA PRO A 38 -19.20 19.54 -29.49
C PRO A 38 -17.87 20.16 -29.05
N ILE A 39 -17.32 21.09 -29.84
CA ILE A 39 -16.03 21.73 -29.54
C ILE A 39 -16.06 22.35 -28.12
N GLY A 40 -17.23 22.82 -27.68
CA GLY A 40 -17.46 23.31 -26.32
C GLY A 40 -17.25 22.27 -25.21
N LEU A 41 -17.52 20.99 -25.46
CA LEU A 41 -17.25 19.90 -24.50
C LEU A 41 -15.76 19.62 -24.37
N GLY A 42 -15.03 19.67 -25.51
CA GLY A 42 -13.56 19.58 -25.52
C GLY A 42 -12.92 20.77 -24.82
N LEU A 43 -13.37 22.00 -25.12
CA LEU A 43 -12.91 23.22 -24.47
C LEU A 43 -13.22 23.22 -22.99
N ALA A 44 -14.42 22.82 -22.57
CA ALA A 44 -14.81 22.70 -21.16
C ALA A 44 -13.94 21.68 -20.41
N PHE A 45 -13.59 20.57 -21.05
CA PHE A 45 -12.68 19.59 -20.47
C PHE A 45 -11.26 20.14 -20.31
N ILE A 46 -10.74 20.83 -21.34
CA ILE A 46 -9.41 21.45 -21.30
C ILE A 46 -9.39 22.58 -20.26
N THR A 47 -10.40 23.44 -20.19
CA THR A 47 -10.48 24.51 -19.18
C THR A 47 -10.64 23.94 -17.78
N PHE A 48 -11.37 22.84 -17.59
CA PHE A 48 -11.45 22.14 -16.31
C PHE A 48 -10.09 21.54 -15.90
N LEU A 49 -9.36 20.92 -16.82
CA LEU A 49 -8.00 20.43 -16.57
C LEU A 49 -7.04 21.59 -16.24
N GLN A 50 -7.10 22.68 -17.02
CA GLN A 50 -6.31 23.90 -16.81
C GLN A 50 -6.63 24.54 -15.45
N TYR A 51 -7.91 24.59 -15.07
CA TYR A 51 -8.37 25.15 -13.80
C TYR A 51 -7.87 24.33 -12.61
N ASN A 52 -7.99 23.00 -12.68
CA ASN A 52 -7.40 22.11 -11.68
C ASN A 52 -5.87 22.28 -11.60
N LYS A 53 -5.19 22.46 -12.72
CA LYS A 53 -3.74 22.71 -12.77
C LYS A 53 -3.36 24.06 -12.16
N ILE A 54 -4.18 25.09 -12.35
CA ILE A 54 -3.97 26.41 -11.72
C ILE A 54 -4.17 26.31 -10.20
N LEU A 55 -5.22 25.61 -9.75
CA LEU A 55 -5.43 25.36 -8.32
C LEU A 55 -4.27 24.57 -7.70
N GLN A 56 -3.75 23.56 -8.41
CA GLN A 56 -2.56 22.82 -8.00
C GLN A 56 -1.33 23.74 -7.92
N ARG A 57 -1.05 24.53 -8.97
CA ARG A 57 0.07 25.49 -8.99
C ARG A 57 -0.03 26.55 -7.91
N GLN A 58 -1.23 27.02 -7.60
CA GLN A 58 -1.45 28.00 -6.54
C GLN A 58 -1.20 27.39 -5.16
N ALA A 59 -1.60 26.14 -4.92
CA ALA A 59 -1.25 25.43 -3.69
C ALA A 59 0.26 25.13 -3.58
N GLU A 60 0.90 24.79 -4.70
CA GLU A 60 2.34 24.52 -4.77
C GLU A 60 3.19 25.80 -4.59
N LYS A 61 2.71 26.97 -5.03
CA LYS A 61 3.40 28.26 -4.86
C LYS A 61 3.62 28.68 -3.40
N TYR A 62 2.93 28.06 -2.44
CA TYR A 62 3.12 28.31 -1.00
C TYR A 62 4.07 27.29 -0.34
N GLN A 63 4.68 26.40 -1.11
CA GLN A 63 5.37 25.22 -0.63
C GLN A 63 6.66 24.96 -1.43
N GLU A 64 7.60 25.92 -1.45
CA GLU A 64 8.75 25.94 -2.37
C GLU A 64 10.02 25.16 -1.94
N ASP A 65 10.16 24.69 -0.70
CA ASP A 65 11.48 24.23 -0.19
C ASP A 65 11.85 22.73 -0.32
N GLU A 66 11.12 21.88 -1.06
CA GLU A 66 11.51 20.45 -1.24
C GLU A 66 11.61 20.08 -2.74
N PRO A 67 12.67 19.37 -3.17
CA PRO A 67 12.82 18.97 -4.56
C PRO A 67 11.71 17.97 -4.92
N LYS A 68 10.79 18.38 -5.79
CA LYS A 68 9.80 17.48 -6.38
C LYS A 68 10.54 16.29 -6.98
N ALA A 69 10.17 15.07 -6.57
CA ALA A 69 10.68 13.86 -7.17
C ALA A 69 10.50 13.97 -8.70
N VAL A 70 11.62 14.08 -9.41
CA VAL A 70 11.60 14.26 -10.84
C VAL A 70 11.17 12.93 -11.43
N VAL A 71 9.99 12.93 -12.05
CA VAL A 71 9.51 11.78 -12.80
C VAL A 71 10.41 11.63 -14.02
N VAL A 72 11.44 10.78 -13.91
CA VAL A 72 12.32 10.42 -15.03
C VAL A 72 11.74 9.17 -15.68
N GLY A 73 11.25 9.27 -16.91
CA GLY A 73 10.70 8.13 -17.62
C GLY A 73 10.31 8.44 -19.07
N PRO A 74 9.85 7.43 -19.83
CA PRO A 74 9.30 7.63 -21.17
C PRO A 74 8.13 8.61 -21.18
N TRP A 75 7.79 9.17 -22.34
CA TRP A 75 6.69 10.14 -22.49
C TRP A 75 5.34 9.63 -21.95
N GLN A 76 5.11 8.31 -21.94
CA GLN A 76 3.92 7.70 -21.34
C GLN A 76 3.83 7.96 -19.82
N VAL A 77 4.97 7.94 -19.12
CA VAL A 77 5.03 8.19 -17.67
C VAL A 77 4.73 9.66 -17.38
N HIS A 78 5.22 10.58 -18.21
CA HIS A 78 4.88 11.99 -18.12
C HIS A 78 3.37 12.22 -18.29
N VAL A 79 2.73 11.59 -19.28
CA VAL A 79 1.27 11.68 -19.46
C VAL A 79 0.52 11.12 -18.25
N ILE A 80 0.92 9.98 -17.71
CA ILE A 80 0.27 9.37 -16.53
C ILE A 80 0.46 10.24 -15.29
N SER A 81 1.62 10.89 -15.13
CA SER A 81 1.89 11.83 -14.03
C SER A 81 1.03 13.10 -14.07
N GLU A 82 0.54 13.48 -15.26
CA GLU A 82 -0.36 14.62 -15.41
C GLU A 82 -1.84 14.26 -15.21
N LEU A 83 -2.19 12.97 -15.14
CA LEU A 83 -3.56 12.55 -14.88
C LEU A 83 -3.93 12.77 -13.41
N PRO A 84 -5.18 13.17 -13.09
CA PRO A 84 -5.64 13.32 -11.71
C PRO A 84 -5.92 11.94 -11.09
N LEU A 85 -4.88 11.12 -10.89
CA LEU A 85 -4.96 9.72 -10.48
C LEU A 85 -5.73 9.53 -9.18
N LYS A 86 -5.59 10.44 -8.21
CA LYS A 86 -6.42 10.42 -6.98
C LYS A 86 -7.90 10.59 -7.26
N THR A 87 -8.27 11.47 -8.19
CA THR A 87 -9.68 11.67 -8.58
C THR A 87 -10.21 10.44 -9.29
N ILE A 88 -9.42 9.86 -10.19
CA ILE A 88 -9.76 8.62 -10.90
C ILE A 88 -9.91 7.47 -9.90
N SER A 89 -8.98 7.32 -8.95
CA SER A 89 -9.06 6.28 -7.92
C SER A 89 -10.29 6.44 -7.04
N ARG A 90 -10.66 7.68 -6.67
CA ARG A 90 -11.88 7.94 -5.89
C ARG A 90 -13.16 7.67 -6.69
N LEU A 91 -13.19 8.03 -7.97
CA LEU A 91 -14.31 7.69 -8.86
C LEU A 91 -14.42 6.18 -9.03
N TRP A 92 -13.28 5.49 -9.15
CA TRP A 92 -13.21 4.06 -9.24
C TRP A 92 -13.68 3.39 -7.95
N GLY A 93 -13.23 3.86 -6.79
CA GLY A 93 -13.72 3.39 -5.49
C GLY A 93 -15.23 3.58 -5.34
N ALA A 94 -15.74 4.76 -5.72
CA ALA A 94 -17.18 5.05 -5.72
C ALA A 94 -17.96 4.14 -6.69
N PHE A 95 -17.40 3.87 -7.87
CA PHE A 95 -17.97 2.94 -8.85
C PHE A 95 -18.00 1.50 -8.30
N ASN A 96 -16.92 1.03 -7.68
CA ASN A 96 -16.86 -0.32 -7.11
C ASN A 96 -17.70 -0.48 -5.85
N SER A 97 -18.07 0.61 -5.19
CA SER A 97 -19.04 0.60 -4.08
C SER A 97 -20.50 0.66 -4.56
N ILE A 98 -20.77 0.79 -5.87
CA ILE A 98 -22.13 0.77 -6.40
C ILE A 98 -22.71 -0.64 -6.19
N THR A 99 -23.85 -0.71 -5.50
CA THR A 99 -24.59 -1.95 -5.30
C THR A 99 -25.03 -2.52 -6.64
N LEU A 100 -24.54 -3.71 -6.97
CA LEU A 100 -24.89 -4.43 -8.18
C LEU A 100 -26.30 -5.05 -8.04
N PRO A 101 -27.14 -5.00 -9.10
CA PRO A 101 -28.40 -5.71 -9.12
C PRO A 101 -28.23 -7.22 -8.90
N MET A 102 -29.16 -7.84 -8.17
CA MET A 102 -29.06 -9.25 -7.76
C MET A 102 -28.82 -10.22 -8.93
N TRP A 103 -29.50 -9.99 -10.05
CA TRP A 103 -29.35 -10.81 -11.26
C TRP A 103 -27.96 -10.71 -11.91
N PHE A 104 -27.22 -9.63 -11.65
CA PHE A 104 -25.89 -9.39 -12.23
C PHE A 104 -24.76 -9.83 -11.30
N ARG A 105 -24.98 -9.95 -9.99
CA ARG A 105 -23.92 -10.30 -9.02
C ARG A 105 -23.20 -11.60 -9.38
N VAL A 106 -23.94 -12.71 -9.48
CA VAL A 106 -23.37 -14.02 -9.81
C VAL A 106 -22.63 -14.04 -11.16
N PRO A 107 -23.24 -13.63 -12.30
CA PRO A 107 -22.52 -13.65 -13.57
C PRO A 107 -21.37 -12.63 -13.61
N GLY A 108 -21.53 -11.47 -12.97
CA GLY A 108 -20.51 -10.42 -12.91
C GLY A 108 -19.28 -10.85 -12.12
N PHE A 109 -19.45 -11.41 -10.92
CA PHE A 109 -18.34 -11.91 -10.12
C PHE A 109 -17.70 -13.16 -10.71
N LYS A 110 -18.47 -14.04 -11.38
CA LYS A 110 -17.88 -15.16 -12.15
C LYS A 110 -17.04 -14.68 -13.32
N LEU A 111 -17.53 -13.68 -14.08
CA LEU A 111 -16.76 -13.07 -15.16
C LEU A 111 -15.49 -12.42 -14.64
N TYR A 112 -15.59 -11.65 -13.55
CA TYR A 112 -14.43 -11.04 -12.90
C TYR A 112 -13.41 -12.10 -12.47
N SER A 113 -13.87 -13.16 -11.79
CA SER A 113 -13.02 -14.26 -11.32
C SER A 113 -12.34 -14.99 -12.48
N TRP A 114 -13.03 -15.13 -13.61
CA TRP A 114 -12.44 -15.72 -14.82
C TRP A 114 -11.37 -14.82 -15.45
N ILE A 115 -11.58 -13.50 -15.51
CA ILE A 115 -10.62 -12.55 -16.07
C ILE A 115 -9.34 -12.46 -15.22
N PHE A 116 -9.49 -12.45 -13.89
CA PHE A 116 -8.40 -12.18 -12.97
C PHE A 116 -7.88 -13.42 -12.23
N GLY A 117 -8.47 -14.60 -12.47
CA GLY A 117 -8.02 -15.86 -11.88
C GLY A 117 -8.35 -16.02 -10.39
N CYS A 118 -9.45 -15.46 -9.90
CA CYS A 118 -9.84 -15.59 -8.49
C CYS A 118 -10.26 -17.03 -8.18
N ASN A 119 -9.68 -17.63 -7.14
CA ASN A 119 -10.18 -18.90 -6.61
C ASN A 119 -11.39 -18.68 -5.70
N LEU A 120 -12.57 -19.09 -6.17
CA LEU A 120 -13.83 -18.96 -5.44
C LEU A 120 -14.01 -20.05 -4.37
N ASP A 121 -13.35 -21.20 -4.50
CA ASP A 121 -13.51 -22.33 -3.60
C ASP A 121 -12.87 -22.09 -2.22
N GLU A 122 -11.96 -21.14 -2.14
CA GLU A 122 -11.25 -20.76 -0.91
C GLU A 122 -11.99 -19.69 -0.10
N MET A 123 -13.09 -19.14 -0.63
CA MET A 123 -13.87 -18.08 0.03
C MET A 123 -14.67 -18.63 1.19
N LYS A 124 -14.69 -17.89 2.30
CA LYS A 124 -15.49 -18.24 3.49
C LYS A 124 -16.98 -18.33 3.16
N ASP A 125 -17.47 -17.36 2.40
CA ASP A 125 -18.82 -17.34 1.86
C ASP A 125 -18.82 -17.66 0.36
N PRO A 126 -19.26 -18.87 -0.04
CA PRO A 126 -19.29 -19.25 -1.44
C PRO A 126 -20.44 -18.61 -2.22
N ASP A 127 -21.44 -18.02 -1.54
CA ASP A 127 -22.58 -17.40 -2.21
C ASP A 127 -22.23 -16.00 -2.72
N LEU A 128 -21.99 -15.92 -4.03
CA LEU A 128 -21.70 -14.67 -4.73
C LEU A 128 -22.82 -13.62 -4.64
N THR A 129 -24.02 -14.00 -4.19
CA THR A 129 -25.14 -13.08 -4.06
C THR A 129 -25.06 -12.20 -2.81
N HIS A 130 -24.36 -12.64 -1.76
CA HIS A 130 -24.19 -11.88 -0.51
C HIS A 130 -23.31 -10.64 -0.71
N TYR A 131 -22.37 -10.70 -1.65
CA TYR A 131 -21.54 -9.56 -2.04
C TYR A 131 -22.36 -8.53 -2.80
N SER A 132 -22.57 -7.35 -2.20
CA SER A 132 -23.40 -6.31 -2.76
C SER A 132 -22.73 -5.56 -3.90
N ASN A 133 -21.40 -5.45 -3.86
CA ASN A 133 -20.62 -4.68 -4.82
C ASN A 133 -19.21 -5.27 -5.00
N LEU A 134 -18.44 -4.72 -5.94
CA LEU A 134 -17.12 -5.25 -6.27
C LEU A 134 -16.13 -5.03 -5.12
N SER A 135 -16.19 -3.91 -4.41
CA SER A 135 -15.32 -3.66 -3.25
C SER A 135 -15.46 -4.71 -2.16
N GLU A 136 -16.69 -5.17 -1.87
CA GLU A 136 -16.96 -6.22 -0.88
C GLU A 136 -16.42 -7.57 -1.33
N PHE A 137 -16.58 -7.90 -2.61
CA PHE A 137 -16.01 -9.11 -3.21
C PHE A 137 -14.47 -9.08 -3.20
N PHE A 138 -13.84 -7.93 -3.44
CA PHE A 138 -12.39 -7.76 -3.32
C PHE A 138 -11.89 -7.96 -1.89
N TYR A 139 -12.65 -7.50 -0.90
CA TYR A 139 -12.33 -7.60 0.54
C TYR A 139 -12.82 -8.90 1.20
N ARG A 140 -13.12 -9.92 0.37
CA ARG A 140 -13.61 -11.24 0.80
C ARG A 140 -12.70 -11.91 1.83
N GLU A 141 -13.32 -12.69 2.70
CA GLU A 141 -12.63 -13.57 3.65
C GLU A 141 -12.35 -14.94 3.03
N LEU A 142 -11.26 -15.56 3.45
CA LEU A 142 -10.96 -16.94 3.12
C LEU A 142 -11.50 -17.88 4.22
N LYS A 143 -11.71 -19.15 3.86
CA LYS A 143 -12.08 -20.19 4.82
C LYS A 143 -11.00 -20.34 5.89
N ASP A 144 -11.42 -20.68 7.10
CA ASP A 144 -10.49 -21.02 8.18
C ASP A 144 -9.63 -22.21 7.74
N GLY A 145 -8.31 -22.08 7.87
CA GLY A 145 -7.35 -23.08 7.41
C GLY A 145 -7.03 -23.08 5.91
N ALA A 146 -7.61 -22.18 5.10
CA ALA A 146 -7.24 -22.04 3.68
C ALA A 146 -5.78 -21.59 3.47
N ARG A 147 -5.18 -20.99 4.50
CA ARG A 147 -3.77 -20.58 4.55
C ARG A 147 -3.17 -21.17 5.82
N GLN A 148 -2.25 -22.12 5.65
CA GLN A 148 -1.47 -22.69 6.74
C GLN A 148 -0.23 -21.83 6.95
N ILE A 149 0.05 -21.50 8.20
CA ILE A 149 1.22 -20.72 8.58
C ILE A 149 2.39 -21.69 8.76
N ASP A 150 3.50 -21.41 8.09
CA ASP A 150 4.75 -22.13 8.34
C ASP A 150 5.38 -21.61 9.63
N HIS A 151 5.23 -22.38 10.71
CA HIS A 151 5.78 -22.03 12.02
C HIS A 151 7.29 -22.27 12.14
N ASN A 152 7.91 -23.00 11.21
CA ASN A 152 9.36 -23.22 11.20
C ASN A 152 10.09 -22.04 10.55
N ALA A 153 9.41 -21.34 9.64
CA ALA A 153 9.95 -20.16 8.98
C ALA A 153 10.15 -19.01 9.98
N SER A 154 11.25 -18.27 9.82
CA SER A 154 11.48 -17.06 10.61
C SER A 154 10.61 -15.89 10.18
N LEU A 155 10.28 -15.87 8.88
CA LEU A 155 9.44 -14.86 8.25
C LEU A 155 8.54 -15.55 7.24
N VAL A 156 7.23 -15.31 7.32
CA VAL A 156 6.23 -15.81 6.36
C VAL A 156 5.66 -14.69 5.51
N SER A 157 4.99 -15.04 4.42
CA SER A 157 4.37 -14.05 3.54
C SER A 157 3.18 -13.41 4.23
N PRO A 158 3.12 -12.07 4.30
CA PRO A 158 2.00 -11.35 4.91
C PRO A 158 0.74 -11.41 4.05
N SER A 159 0.85 -11.65 2.74
CA SER A 159 -0.29 -11.67 1.82
C SER A 159 -0.08 -12.71 0.72
N ASP A 160 -1.16 -12.98 -0.01
CA ASP A 160 -1.04 -13.63 -1.31
C ASP A 160 -0.47 -12.63 -2.31
N GLY A 161 0.37 -13.09 -3.24
CA GLY A 161 0.85 -12.22 -4.30
C GLY A 161 2.09 -12.74 -4.99
N ARG A 162 2.76 -11.86 -5.70
CA ARG A 162 3.99 -12.15 -6.43
C ARG A 162 5.16 -11.39 -5.79
N VAL A 163 6.19 -12.13 -5.43
CA VAL A 163 7.46 -11.57 -4.96
C VAL A 163 8.09 -10.82 -6.11
N PHE A 164 8.28 -9.51 -5.97
CA PHE A 164 8.84 -8.68 -7.02
C PHE A 164 10.36 -8.53 -6.86
N HIS A 165 10.78 -8.02 -5.70
CA HIS A 165 12.19 -7.84 -5.34
C HIS A 165 12.39 -8.12 -3.85
N PHE A 166 13.53 -8.70 -3.50
CA PHE A 166 13.97 -8.87 -2.13
C PHE A 166 15.49 -8.87 -2.09
N GLY A 167 16.07 -8.65 -0.92
CA GLY A 167 17.51 -8.71 -0.74
C GLY A 167 17.99 -7.99 0.50
N LEU A 168 19.31 -7.86 0.59
CA LEU A 168 19.96 -6.98 1.56
C LEU A 168 19.73 -5.52 1.16
N VAL A 169 19.51 -4.66 2.15
CA VAL A 169 19.63 -3.22 1.99
C VAL A 169 21.13 -2.94 2.17
N ASP A 170 21.86 -2.84 1.06
CA ASP A 170 23.24 -2.37 1.08
C ASP A 170 23.21 -0.84 1.04
N GLY A 171 23.85 -0.20 2.02
CA GLY A 171 23.87 1.25 2.13
C GLY A 171 24.24 1.87 0.79
N SER A 172 23.27 2.59 0.19
CA SER A 172 23.23 3.19 -1.15
C SER A 172 22.42 2.50 -2.26
N LYS A 173 21.91 1.27 -2.12
CA LYS A 173 20.94 0.65 -3.04
C LYS A 173 20.37 -0.64 -2.48
N VAL A 174 19.04 -0.69 -2.35
CA VAL A 174 18.29 -1.92 -2.60
C VAL A 174 18.73 -2.40 -3.99
N GLU A 175 19.46 -3.52 -4.09
CA GLU A 175 19.94 -4.06 -5.37
C GLU A 175 18.75 -4.33 -6.30
N GLN A 176 18.41 -3.35 -7.13
CA GLN A 176 17.50 -3.48 -8.24
C GLN A 176 18.30 -3.26 -9.52
N ILE A 177 18.28 -4.29 -10.36
CA ILE A 177 18.65 -4.21 -11.75
C ILE A 177 17.95 -2.98 -12.36
N LYS A 178 18.77 -1.96 -12.68
CA LYS A 178 18.43 -0.71 -13.37
C LYS A 178 17.49 0.26 -12.60
N GLY A 179 18.10 1.13 -11.80
CA GLY A 179 17.73 2.55 -11.79
C GLY A 179 16.73 3.03 -10.73
N MET A 180 16.63 2.38 -9.57
CA MET A 180 15.62 2.68 -8.54
C MET A 180 16.25 2.69 -7.13
N SER A 181 17.00 3.74 -6.78
CA SER A 181 17.64 3.89 -5.47
C SER A 181 16.89 4.91 -4.61
N TYR A 182 15.83 4.46 -3.94
CA TYR A 182 15.17 5.29 -2.92
C TYR A 182 16.02 5.30 -1.65
N THR A 183 16.18 6.47 -1.03
CA THR A 183 16.73 6.51 0.33
C THR A 183 15.69 5.93 1.29
N LEU A 184 16.14 5.03 2.16
CA LEU A 184 15.28 4.41 3.17
C LEU A 184 14.60 5.47 4.05
N GLU A 185 15.31 6.56 4.33
CA GLU A 185 14.80 7.75 5.02
C GLU A 185 13.56 8.34 4.35
N LYS A 186 13.57 8.55 3.02
CA LYS A 186 12.40 9.07 2.32
C LYS A 186 11.24 8.09 2.34
N PHE A 187 11.53 6.79 2.33
CA PHE A 187 10.50 5.76 2.33
C PHE A 187 9.85 5.57 3.70
N LEU A 188 10.64 5.47 4.77
CA LEU A 188 10.18 5.23 6.15
C LEU A 188 9.90 6.52 6.94
N GLY A 189 10.42 7.66 6.51
CA GLY A 189 10.35 8.96 7.18
C GLY A 189 11.55 9.25 8.07
N ASP A 190 11.86 10.53 8.25
CA ASP A 190 12.97 10.98 9.11
C ASP A 190 12.66 10.75 10.60
N PRO A 191 13.47 10.01 11.38
CA PRO A 191 13.29 9.87 12.82
C PRO A 191 13.25 11.21 13.59
N LYS A 192 13.82 12.30 13.04
CA LYS A 192 13.92 13.60 13.72
C LYS A 192 12.64 14.43 13.67
N ILE A 193 11.71 14.17 12.74
CA ILE A 193 10.48 14.97 12.55
C ILE A 193 9.36 14.53 13.55
N SER A 194 9.72 13.81 14.62
CA SER A 194 8.82 13.19 15.61
C SER A 194 8.08 14.16 16.55
N GLU A 195 8.24 15.48 16.42
CA GLU A 195 7.73 16.47 17.40
C GLU A 195 6.19 16.66 17.41
N THR A 196 5.43 16.02 16.52
CA THR A 196 3.96 16.19 16.40
C THR A 196 3.16 14.88 16.48
N ALA A 197 3.76 13.80 17.01
CA ALA A 197 3.11 12.51 17.06
C ALA A 197 1.91 12.49 18.03
N GLU A 198 0.73 12.13 17.54
CA GLU A 198 -0.45 11.89 18.37
C GLU A 198 -0.36 10.49 19.01
N MET A 199 -0.82 10.32 20.25
CA MET A 199 -0.84 9.01 20.92
C MET A 199 -2.25 8.42 20.92
N ILE A 200 -2.38 7.13 20.55
CA ILE A 200 -3.63 6.41 20.75
C ILE A 200 -3.88 6.22 22.26
N LYS A 201 -5.08 6.58 22.71
CA LYS A 201 -5.57 6.24 24.06
C LYS A 201 -6.10 4.81 24.06
N SER A 202 -5.62 3.97 25.00
CA SER A 202 -5.91 2.53 25.07
C SER A 202 -7.40 2.25 24.84
N THR A 203 -7.73 1.56 23.74
CA THR A 203 -9.13 1.17 23.46
C THR A 203 -9.38 -0.32 23.69
N HIS A 204 -8.33 -1.12 23.87
CA HIS A 204 -8.43 -2.56 24.15
C HIS A 204 -7.56 -2.94 25.34
N SER A 205 -8.20 -3.48 26.38
CA SER A 205 -7.55 -4.14 27.51
C SER A 205 -7.18 -5.56 27.08
N ALA A 206 -5.99 -5.76 26.53
CA ALA A 206 -5.40 -7.10 26.48
C ALA A 206 -4.99 -7.49 27.92
N ASN A 207 -5.16 -8.77 28.28
CA ASN A 207 -4.73 -9.25 29.60
C ASN A 207 -3.20 -9.24 29.67
N ILE A 208 -2.63 -8.67 30.72
CA ILE A 208 -1.17 -8.55 30.92
C ILE A 208 -0.46 -9.91 30.81
N VAL A 209 -1.11 -10.99 31.26
CA VAL A 209 -0.60 -12.37 31.20
C VAL A 209 -0.38 -12.83 29.74
N ASP A 210 -1.28 -12.46 28.81
CA ASP A 210 -1.14 -12.82 27.39
C ASP A 210 0.00 -12.04 26.70
N GLU A 211 0.35 -10.86 27.24
CA GLU A 211 1.45 -10.02 26.75
C GLU A 211 2.81 -10.50 27.28
N GLU A 212 2.87 -10.98 28.53
CA GLU A 212 4.07 -11.60 29.13
C GLU A 212 4.45 -12.88 28.37
N GLU A 213 3.49 -13.78 28.13
CA GLU A 213 3.71 -14.98 27.34
C GLU A 213 4.17 -14.64 25.91
N PHE A 214 3.59 -13.60 25.31
CA PHE A 214 4.03 -13.11 24.00
C PHE A 214 5.47 -12.59 24.01
N ALA A 215 5.88 -11.86 25.04
CA ALA A 215 7.24 -11.34 25.17
C ALA A 215 8.27 -12.45 25.37
N GLU A 216 7.98 -13.40 26.26
CA GLU A 216 8.87 -14.52 26.61
C GLU A 216 9.08 -15.47 25.42
N VAL A 217 7.99 -15.90 24.77
CA VAL A 217 8.06 -16.82 23.62
C VAL A 217 8.81 -16.21 22.44
N ASN A 218 8.75 -14.88 22.28
CA ASN A 218 9.35 -14.19 21.15
C ASN A 218 10.69 -13.51 21.46
N GLY A 219 11.19 -13.60 22.70
CA GLY A 219 12.43 -12.95 23.11
C GLY A 219 12.41 -11.43 22.93
N ILE A 220 11.25 -10.80 23.12
CA ILE A 220 11.09 -9.35 23.04
C ILE A 220 11.47 -8.78 24.41
N ASN A 221 12.56 -8.01 24.48
CA ASN A 221 13.06 -7.44 25.72
C ASN A 221 12.16 -6.29 26.18
N TYR A 222 11.74 -6.31 27.45
CA TYR A 222 10.93 -5.27 28.11
C TYR A 222 11.59 -4.85 29.43
N THR A 223 11.34 -3.64 29.90
CA THR A 223 11.94 -3.14 31.15
C THR A 223 11.00 -3.40 32.34
N LEU A 224 11.59 -3.65 33.52
CA LEU A 224 10.84 -3.78 34.79
C LEU A 224 10.06 -2.49 35.11
N ASP A 225 10.57 -1.33 34.70
CA ASP A 225 9.92 -0.04 34.87
C ASP A 225 8.61 0.07 34.06
N SER A 226 8.55 -0.51 32.85
CA SER A 226 7.32 -0.62 32.05
C SER A 226 6.30 -1.57 32.67
N LEU A 227 6.75 -2.58 33.40
CA LEU A 227 5.90 -3.52 34.14
C LEU A 227 5.36 -2.92 35.45
N LEU A 228 6.10 -2.00 36.07
CA LEU A 228 5.73 -1.31 37.32
C LEU A 228 4.99 0.02 37.11
N GLY A 229 4.88 0.50 35.87
CA GLY A 229 4.05 1.66 35.50
C GLY A 229 4.62 3.04 35.89
N TYR A 230 5.94 3.19 35.93
CA TYR A 230 6.59 4.47 36.25
C TYR A 230 6.94 5.27 34.99
N ASP A 231 6.12 6.27 34.65
CA ASP A 231 6.42 7.24 33.59
C ASP A 231 7.42 8.31 34.08
N LYS A 232 8.57 8.44 33.41
CA LYS A 232 9.46 9.61 33.54
C LYS A 232 9.32 10.49 32.30
N GLU A 233 8.67 11.64 32.44
CA GLU A 233 8.75 12.73 31.46
C GLU A 233 10.18 13.32 31.51
N SER A 234 10.92 13.25 30.40
CA SER A 234 12.21 13.92 30.25
C SER A 234 12.13 15.01 29.19
N THR A 235 12.13 16.26 29.67
CA THR A 235 12.33 17.50 28.91
C THR A 235 13.77 17.58 28.40
N MET A 236 13.99 17.89 27.11
CA MET A 236 15.32 18.13 26.53
C MET A 236 15.37 19.53 25.90
N GLU A 237 16.34 20.34 26.34
CA GLU A 237 16.63 21.70 25.89
C GLU A 237 17.46 21.72 24.59
N HIS A 238 17.10 22.62 23.66
CA HIS A 238 17.82 22.81 22.39
C HIS A 238 18.99 23.81 22.47
N LYS A 239 20.11 23.45 21.84
CA LYS A 239 21.11 24.42 21.32
C LYS A 239 21.02 24.50 19.80
N LYS A 240 20.84 25.72 19.27
CA LYS A 240 20.86 26.05 17.84
C LYS A 240 22.29 26.10 17.30
N HIS A 241 22.51 25.57 16.09
CA HIS A 241 23.68 25.92 15.29
C HIS A 241 23.22 26.26 13.86
N ASP A 242 23.48 27.51 13.47
CA ASP A 242 23.36 28.01 12.09
C ASP A 242 24.55 27.53 11.26
N THR A 243 24.33 27.19 9.99
CA THR A 243 25.27 27.58 8.92
C THR A 243 24.61 27.58 7.53
N LYS A 244 24.78 28.71 6.82
CA LYS A 244 24.50 28.89 5.39
C LYS A 244 25.71 28.43 4.57
N GLY A 245 25.48 27.79 3.43
CA GLY A 245 26.49 27.56 2.40
C GLY A 245 25.91 26.88 1.17
N ASN A 246 25.72 27.64 0.09
CA ASN A 246 25.35 27.11 -1.23
C ASN A 246 26.57 26.45 -1.88
N VAL A 247 26.55 25.12 -1.95
CA VAL A 247 27.37 24.33 -2.89
C VAL A 247 26.43 23.29 -3.47
N VAL A 248 26.31 23.23 -4.79
CA VAL A 248 25.55 22.17 -5.49
C VAL A 248 26.26 20.84 -5.21
N PRO A 249 25.70 19.92 -4.41
CA PRO A 249 26.40 18.68 -4.08
C PRO A 249 26.23 17.67 -5.22
N ASP A 250 27.24 16.82 -5.36
CA ASP A 250 27.13 15.56 -6.08
C ASP A 250 26.02 14.71 -5.44
N VAL A 251 24.88 14.61 -6.14
CA VAL A 251 23.62 14.05 -5.64
C VAL A 251 23.83 12.61 -5.17
N ASP A 252 24.70 11.85 -5.84
CA ASP A 252 24.98 10.45 -5.49
C ASP A 252 25.83 10.31 -4.21
N ALA A 253 26.71 11.28 -3.93
CA ALA A 253 27.55 11.29 -2.72
C ALA A 253 26.77 11.74 -1.48
N ASP A 254 25.90 12.75 -1.61
CA ASP A 254 25.03 13.24 -0.51
C ASP A 254 23.96 12.20 -0.14
N ILE A 255 23.39 11.51 -1.14
CA ILE A 255 22.48 10.37 -0.92
C ILE A 255 23.18 9.24 -0.15
N LYS A 256 24.46 8.96 -0.48
CA LYS A 256 25.24 7.92 0.20
C LYS A 256 25.45 8.25 1.67
N ALA A 257 25.87 9.48 1.99
CA ALA A 257 26.11 9.91 3.37
C ALA A 257 24.83 9.78 4.22
N ARG A 258 23.70 10.32 3.75
CA ARG A 258 22.43 10.31 4.48
C ARG A 258 21.83 8.91 4.70
N SER A 259 22.05 7.98 3.76
CA SER A 259 21.61 6.58 3.92
C SER A 259 22.34 5.87 5.06
N THR A 260 23.67 6.04 5.15
CA THR A 260 24.47 5.51 6.27
C THR A 260 24.05 6.12 7.60
N ASP A 261 23.71 7.41 7.61
CA ASP A 261 23.23 8.09 8.82
C ASP A 261 21.87 7.53 9.27
N TYR A 262 21.00 7.17 8.33
CA TYR A 262 19.69 6.57 8.66
C TYR A 262 19.81 5.16 9.24
N GLU A 263 20.66 4.31 8.66
CA GLU A 263 20.94 2.97 9.23
C GLU A 263 21.61 3.08 10.60
N ALA A 264 22.46 4.09 10.82
CA ALA A 264 23.00 4.40 12.13
C ALA A 264 21.92 4.86 13.11
N HIS A 265 20.93 5.65 12.65
CA HIS A 265 19.77 6.03 13.46
C HIS A 265 18.84 4.86 13.80
N LEU A 266 18.85 3.78 13.02
CA LEU A 266 18.12 2.54 13.33
C LEU A 266 18.81 1.69 14.41
N GLU A 267 20.03 2.04 14.83
CA GLU A 267 20.80 1.36 15.89
C GLU A 267 20.84 -0.17 15.70
N LEU A 268 21.16 -0.62 14.48
CA LEU A 268 21.21 -2.05 14.15
C LEU A 268 22.14 -2.82 15.11
N ARG A 269 21.71 -4.00 15.53
CA ARG A 269 22.48 -4.85 16.46
C ARG A 269 23.77 -5.35 15.79
N PRO A 270 24.87 -5.51 16.54
CA PRO A 270 26.11 -6.07 16.01
C PRO A 270 25.89 -7.45 15.37
N GLY A 271 26.34 -7.62 14.12
CA GLY A 271 26.21 -8.89 13.39
C GLY A 271 24.92 -9.01 12.55
N ASN A 272 23.98 -8.07 12.68
CA ASN A 272 22.80 -8.00 11.85
C ASN A 272 23.03 -7.18 10.57
N ALA A 273 22.08 -7.28 9.65
CA ALA A 273 21.95 -6.47 8.46
C ALA A 273 20.47 -6.17 8.20
N LEU A 274 20.20 -5.16 7.39
CA LEU A 274 18.85 -4.80 6.99
C LEU A 274 18.48 -5.51 5.69
N PHE A 275 17.25 -6.02 5.62
CA PHE A 275 16.70 -6.75 4.50
C PHE A 275 15.39 -6.11 4.06
N PHE A 276 15.01 -6.31 2.79
CA PHE A 276 13.73 -5.88 2.28
C PHE A 276 13.07 -6.98 1.43
N CYS A 277 11.75 -6.93 1.32
CA CYS A 277 10.97 -7.79 0.44
C CYS A 277 9.72 -7.05 -0.06
N VAL A 278 9.48 -7.06 -1.36
CA VAL A 278 8.37 -6.38 -2.03
C VAL A 278 7.43 -7.43 -2.62
N ILE A 279 6.19 -7.43 -2.15
CA ILE A 279 5.16 -8.38 -2.56
C ILE A 279 4.03 -7.60 -3.24
N TYR A 280 3.79 -7.90 -4.51
CA TYR A 280 2.74 -7.29 -5.30
C TYR A 280 1.47 -8.15 -5.27
N LEU A 281 0.33 -7.53 -4.96
CA LEU A 281 -0.98 -8.17 -4.93
C LEU A 281 -1.69 -7.85 -6.26
N ALA A 282 -1.91 -8.89 -7.07
CA ALA A 282 -2.66 -8.78 -8.31
C ALA A 282 -4.18 -8.70 -8.02
N PRO A 283 -4.99 -8.18 -8.95
CA PRO A 283 -6.44 -7.99 -8.71
C PRO A 283 -7.21 -9.28 -8.35
N GLY A 284 -6.72 -10.45 -8.76
CA GLY A 284 -7.33 -11.74 -8.42
C GLY A 284 -7.01 -12.27 -7.03
N ASP A 285 -5.96 -11.75 -6.40
CA ASP A 285 -5.41 -12.27 -5.15
C ASP A 285 -6.31 -11.97 -3.94
N TYR A 286 -5.93 -12.51 -2.79
CA TYR A 286 -6.49 -12.14 -1.50
C TYR A 286 -5.85 -10.83 -1.01
N HIS A 287 -6.67 -9.81 -0.77
CA HIS A 287 -6.21 -8.42 -0.56
C HIS A 287 -6.14 -8.00 0.92
N ARG A 288 -6.31 -8.93 1.85
CA ARG A 288 -5.97 -8.67 3.26
C ARG A 288 -4.53 -9.07 3.50
N PHE A 289 -3.89 -8.38 4.44
CA PHE A 289 -2.52 -8.64 4.84
C PHE A 289 -2.46 -8.95 6.32
N HIS A 290 -1.52 -9.82 6.65
CA HIS A 290 -1.35 -10.44 7.94
C HIS A 290 0.06 -10.19 8.45
N SER A 291 0.26 -10.39 9.75
CA SER A 291 1.57 -10.24 10.34
C SER A 291 2.51 -11.34 9.84
N PRO A 292 3.68 -11.00 9.26
CA PRO A 292 4.62 -11.98 8.70
C PRO A 292 5.49 -12.68 9.77
N THR A 293 5.48 -12.18 11.00
CA THR A 293 6.25 -12.71 12.13
C THR A 293 5.63 -12.22 13.43
N ASN A 294 6.17 -12.61 14.57
CA ASN A 294 5.80 -12.01 15.86
C ASN A 294 6.60 -10.72 16.06
N TRP A 295 5.91 -9.59 16.22
CA TRP A 295 6.54 -8.29 16.39
C TRP A 295 5.59 -7.32 17.10
N VAL A 296 6.15 -6.20 17.56
CA VAL A 296 5.41 -5.11 18.20
C VAL A 296 5.50 -3.89 17.31
N ALA A 297 4.37 -3.43 16.79
CA ALA A 297 4.28 -2.16 16.08
C ALA A 297 4.24 -1.01 17.09
N GLU A 298 5.31 -0.21 17.15
CA GLU A 298 5.44 0.90 18.10
C GLU A 298 4.76 2.17 17.59
N ARG A 299 4.77 2.39 16.26
CA ARG A 299 4.20 3.58 15.65
C ARG A 299 3.77 3.40 14.21
N ARG A 300 2.91 4.30 13.75
CA ARG A 300 2.46 4.44 12.37
C ARG A 300 2.86 5.80 11.81
N ARG A 301 3.32 5.81 10.57
CA ARG A 301 3.44 7.02 9.74
C ARG A 301 2.56 6.89 8.51
N HIS A 302 1.74 7.90 8.25
CA HIS A 302 0.92 7.96 7.04
C HIS A 302 1.41 9.06 6.12
N PHE A 303 1.91 8.65 4.96
CA PHE A 303 2.38 9.54 3.92
C PHE A 303 1.25 9.75 2.93
N SER A 304 0.80 11.00 2.83
CA SER A 304 -0.17 11.41 1.83
C SER A 304 0.55 11.56 0.48
N GLY A 305 0.50 10.51 -0.35
CA GLY A 305 1.17 10.45 -1.65
C GLY A 305 0.19 10.30 -2.81
N GLU A 306 0.69 10.12 -4.03
CA GLU A 306 -0.05 9.81 -5.25
C GLU A 306 -0.57 8.36 -5.29
N LEU A 307 -1.28 7.98 -6.35
CA LEU A 307 -1.81 6.62 -6.52
C LEU A 307 -1.42 6.10 -7.90
N TYR A 308 -0.13 6.05 -8.18
CA TYR A 308 0.42 5.42 -9.38
C TYR A 308 0.22 3.91 -9.35
N SER A 309 0.12 3.30 -10.53
CA SER A 309 -0.04 1.84 -10.62
C SER A 309 1.24 1.17 -10.16
N VAL A 310 1.13 0.18 -9.29
CA VAL A 310 2.26 -0.64 -8.84
C VAL A 310 2.47 -1.89 -9.68
N SER A 311 1.91 -1.90 -10.90
CA SER A 311 2.16 -2.97 -11.86
C SER A 311 3.66 -3.15 -12.12
N PRO A 312 4.15 -4.39 -12.35
CA PRO A 312 5.56 -4.65 -12.62
C PRO A 312 6.17 -3.83 -13.76
N TRP A 313 5.35 -3.45 -14.74
CA TRP A 313 5.77 -2.56 -15.82
C TRP A 313 6.04 -1.14 -15.31
N MET A 314 5.14 -0.57 -14.50
CA MET A 314 5.28 0.78 -13.99
C MET A 314 6.44 0.91 -12.99
N VAL A 315 6.63 -0.08 -12.11
CA VAL A 315 7.74 -0.08 -11.14
C VAL A 315 9.10 -0.01 -11.84
N LYS A 316 9.23 -0.61 -13.03
CA LYS A 316 10.46 -0.55 -13.84
C LYS A 316 10.67 0.78 -14.56
N GLN A 317 9.64 1.61 -14.66
CA GLN A 317 9.63 2.84 -15.47
C GLN A 317 9.63 4.10 -14.64
N LEU A 318 9.04 4.08 -13.44
CA LEU A 318 8.91 5.25 -12.58
C LEU A 318 9.81 5.13 -11.36
N GLN A 319 10.81 6.01 -11.28
CA GLN A 319 11.65 6.22 -10.10
C GLN A 319 10.85 6.62 -8.88
N ASP A 320 11.24 6.07 -7.72
CA ASP A 320 10.64 6.35 -6.43
C ASP A 320 9.12 6.10 -6.35
N LEU A 321 8.57 5.23 -7.20
CA LEU A 321 7.13 4.91 -7.25
C LEU A 321 6.51 4.67 -5.85
N PHE A 322 7.18 3.88 -5.01
CA PHE A 322 6.67 3.56 -3.68
C PHE A 322 6.74 4.74 -2.69
N VAL A 323 7.71 5.64 -2.87
CA VAL A 323 7.83 6.88 -2.07
C VAL A 323 6.80 7.91 -2.53
N LEU A 324 6.54 7.97 -3.84
CA LEU A 324 5.54 8.83 -4.45
C LEU A 324 4.13 8.45 -4.04
N ASN A 325 3.85 7.15 -3.90
CA ASN A 325 2.52 6.68 -3.57
C ASN A 325 2.12 6.93 -2.12
N GLU A 326 0.81 7.09 -1.91
CA GLU A 326 0.21 7.05 -0.59
C GLU A 326 0.53 5.70 0.07
N ARG A 327 1.06 5.76 1.28
CA ARG A 327 1.48 4.57 2.02
C ARG A 327 1.32 4.76 3.51
N VAL A 328 1.20 3.62 4.19
CA VAL A 328 1.15 3.54 5.63
C VAL A 328 2.37 2.75 6.07
N VAL A 329 3.24 3.35 6.85
CA VAL A 329 4.47 2.74 7.35
C VAL A 329 4.23 2.36 8.80
N LEU A 330 4.24 1.06 9.09
CA LEU A 330 4.25 0.56 10.46
C LEU A 330 5.70 0.30 10.85
N LEU A 331 6.13 0.88 11.97
CA LEU A 331 7.49 0.77 12.50
C LEU A 331 7.44 0.12 13.87
N GLY A 332 8.39 -0.75 14.14
CA GLY A 332 8.46 -1.44 15.42
C GLY A 332 9.63 -2.39 15.50
N LYS A 333 9.47 -3.43 16.33
CA LYS A 333 10.53 -4.37 16.64
C LYS A 333 10.04 -5.81 16.64
N TRP A 334 10.88 -6.69 16.14
CA TRP A 334 10.73 -8.14 16.25
C TRP A 334 11.95 -8.72 16.99
N ARG A 335 12.00 -10.04 17.16
CA ARG A 335 13.06 -10.71 17.95
C ARG A 335 14.50 -10.32 17.57
N HIS A 336 14.74 -9.96 16.30
CA HIS A 336 16.07 -9.60 15.79
C HIS A 336 16.39 -8.10 15.79
N GLY A 337 15.45 -7.23 16.15
CA GLY A 337 15.66 -5.79 16.15
C GLY A 337 14.58 -5.05 15.39
N PHE A 338 14.95 -4.13 14.49
CA PHE A 338 14.02 -3.32 13.72
C PHE A 338 13.12 -4.16 12.79
N PHE A 339 11.82 -3.80 12.73
CA PHE A 339 10.86 -4.37 11.78
C PHE A 339 9.91 -3.30 11.25
N SER A 340 9.64 -3.34 9.95
CA SER A 340 8.66 -2.49 9.30
C SER A 340 7.88 -3.24 8.24
N MET A 341 6.57 -2.97 8.24
CA MET A 341 5.64 -3.42 7.22
C MET A 341 4.93 -2.20 6.64
N VAL A 342 4.99 -2.06 5.32
CA VAL A 342 4.52 -0.89 4.60
C VAL A 342 3.48 -1.27 3.55
N PRO A 343 2.19 -1.19 3.89
CA PRO A 343 1.12 -1.16 2.90
C PRO A 343 1.23 0.08 1.99
N VAL A 344 1.42 -0.14 0.69
CA VAL A 344 1.50 0.91 -0.33
C VAL A 344 0.24 0.90 -1.19
N GLY A 345 -0.41 2.06 -1.29
CA GLY A 345 -1.55 2.27 -2.17
C GLY A 345 -1.13 2.33 -3.64
N ALA A 346 -2.08 2.11 -4.53
CA ALA A 346 -1.88 2.13 -5.97
C ALA A 346 -3.08 2.76 -6.69
N THR A 347 -2.99 2.88 -8.02
CA THR A 347 -4.17 3.24 -8.83
C THR A 347 -5.30 2.26 -8.55
N ASN A 348 -6.51 2.77 -8.40
CA ASN A 348 -7.74 2.03 -8.09
C ASN A 348 -7.87 1.56 -6.64
N VAL A 349 -6.89 1.80 -5.76
CA VAL A 349 -7.05 1.55 -4.31
C VAL A 349 -8.00 2.56 -3.72
N GLY A 350 -9.14 2.07 -3.24
CA GLY A 350 -10.14 2.87 -2.54
C GLY A 350 -9.61 3.38 -1.20
N SER A 351 -8.98 2.50 -0.41
CA SER A 351 -8.37 2.81 0.89
C SER A 351 -7.50 1.67 1.41
N ILE A 352 -6.46 2.00 2.18
CA ILE A 352 -5.74 1.09 3.08
C ILE A 352 -6.47 1.11 4.44
N VAL A 353 -6.72 -0.08 5.00
CA VAL A 353 -7.37 -0.27 6.30
C VAL A 353 -6.43 -1.03 7.23
N LEU A 354 -6.35 -0.59 8.49
CA LEU A 354 -5.75 -1.32 9.59
C LEU A 354 -6.86 -1.68 10.58
N ASN A 355 -6.94 -2.95 10.98
CA ASN A 355 -8.02 -3.45 11.84
C ASN A 355 -7.94 -2.86 13.27
N PHE A 356 -6.72 -2.69 13.78
CA PHE A 356 -6.44 -2.15 15.13
C PHE A 356 -6.36 -0.61 15.17
N ASP A 357 -6.27 0.06 14.02
CA ASP A 357 -6.19 1.53 13.93
C ASP A 357 -7.37 2.08 13.12
N LYS A 358 -8.46 2.38 13.83
CA LYS A 358 -9.71 2.91 13.24
C LYS A 358 -9.60 4.39 12.85
N GLU A 359 -8.59 5.10 13.34
CA GLU A 359 -8.35 6.52 13.07
C GLU A 359 -7.68 6.74 11.71
N LEU A 360 -6.90 5.75 11.25
CA LEU A 360 -6.34 5.76 9.92
C LEU A 360 -7.43 5.91 8.84
N ARG A 361 -7.26 6.93 8.02
CA ARG A 361 -8.14 7.25 6.90
C ARG A 361 -7.27 7.69 5.73
N THR A 362 -7.29 6.89 4.66
CA THR A 362 -6.50 7.12 3.45
C THR A 362 -7.35 7.71 2.32
N ASN A 363 -6.69 8.25 1.29
CA ASN A 363 -7.33 8.78 0.08
C ASN A 363 -8.33 9.93 0.34
N ARG A 364 -8.07 10.79 1.34
CA ARG A 364 -8.93 11.97 1.62
C ARG A 364 -8.60 13.15 0.71
N LYS A 365 -9.62 13.96 0.40
CA LYS A 365 -9.47 15.18 -0.42
C LYS A 365 -8.60 16.25 0.25
N GLU A 366 -8.66 16.31 1.58
CA GLU A 366 -8.03 17.31 2.47
C GLU A 366 -6.53 17.05 2.64
N ASP A 367 -6.10 15.79 2.51
CA ASP A 367 -4.71 15.35 2.67
C ASP A 367 -3.81 15.78 1.49
N ARG A 368 -4.38 16.42 0.44
CA ARG A 368 -3.64 16.95 -0.71
C ARG A 368 -2.62 18.04 -0.37
N PHE A 369 -2.72 18.64 0.81
CA PHE A 369 -1.92 19.82 1.18
C PHE A 369 -1.10 19.63 2.46
N LYS A 370 -1.20 18.46 3.10
CA LYS A 370 -0.40 18.14 4.29
C LYS A 370 0.99 17.70 3.84
N ARG A 371 2.00 18.48 4.23
CA ARG A 371 3.41 18.13 4.04
C ARG A 371 3.85 17.13 5.11
N GLY A 372 4.77 16.25 4.74
CA GLY A 372 5.32 15.22 5.61
C GLY A 372 4.38 14.02 5.77
N TYR A 373 4.42 13.41 6.95
CA TYR A 373 3.58 12.28 7.31
C TYR A 373 2.90 12.57 8.65
N GLY A 374 1.68 12.09 8.81
CA GLY A 374 1.06 12.02 10.13
C GLY A 374 1.69 10.88 10.92
N GLU A 375 2.26 11.15 12.08
CA GLU A 375 2.79 10.13 12.98
C GLU A 375 1.80 9.87 14.14
N LEU A 376 1.64 8.59 14.46
CA LEU A 376 0.82 8.12 15.55
C LEU A 376 1.59 7.05 16.35
N LEU A 377 1.65 7.20 17.67
CA LEU A 377 2.29 6.23 18.56
C LEU A 377 1.28 5.23 19.11
N TYR A 378 1.68 3.95 19.13
CA TYR A 378 0.92 2.84 19.73
C TYR A 378 1.36 2.54 21.17
N SER A 379 2.21 3.39 21.77
CA SER A 379 2.69 3.28 23.15
C SER A 379 1.56 3.06 24.17
N GLY A 380 0.43 3.72 23.97
CA GLY A 380 -0.73 3.59 24.85
C GLY A 380 -1.56 2.31 24.69
N VAL A 381 -1.17 1.37 23.81
CA VAL A 381 -1.94 0.15 23.54
C VAL A 381 -1.62 -0.97 24.53
N SER A 382 -0.37 -1.45 24.55
CA SER A 382 0.13 -2.39 25.56
C SER A 382 1.02 -1.65 26.54
N ARG A 383 0.73 -1.80 27.84
CA ARG A 383 1.57 -1.21 28.90
C ARG A 383 2.93 -1.89 28.99
N LEU A 384 2.96 -3.20 28.75
CA LEU A 384 4.18 -4.01 28.85
C LEU A 384 5.10 -3.79 27.63
N LEU A 385 4.50 -3.80 26.44
CA LEU A 385 5.24 -3.83 25.17
C LEU A 385 5.38 -2.44 24.54
N ASN A 386 4.68 -1.43 25.07
CA ASN A 386 4.71 -0.05 24.60
C ASN A 386 4.42 0.07 23.08
N GLY A 387 3.46 -0.73 22.61
CA GLY A 387 3.08 -0.84 21.20
C GLY A 387 1.92 -1.80 20.98
N GLN A 388 1.55 -2.02 19.72
CA GLN A 388 0.56 -3.03 19.32
C GLN A 388 1.29 -4.37 19.06
N PRO A 389 1.11 -5.40 19.92
CA PRO A 389 1.61 -6.73 19.64
C PRO A 389 0.87 -7.35 18.45
N LEU A 390 1.60 -8.05 17.60
CA LEU A 390 1.09 -8.72 16.40
C LEU A 390 1.69 -10.12 16.31
N ARG A 391 0.82 -11.13 16.28
CA ARG A 391 1.21 -12.54 16.15
C ARG A 391 1.33 -12.97 14.70
N VAL A 392 2.24 -13.87 14.39
CA VAL A 392 2.42 -14.43 13.04
C VAL A 392 1.08 -14.96 12.49
N GLY A 393 0.73 -14.53 11.29
CA GLY A 393 -0.53 -14.84 10.61
C GLY A 393 -1.77 -14.09 11.11
N GLU A 394 -1.65 -13.24 12.13
CA GLU A 394 -2.76 -12.38 12.59
C GLU A 394 -3.17 -11.39 11.50
N GLU A 395 -4.47 -11.24 11.25
CA GLU A 395 -4.98 -10.30 10.25
C GLU A 395 -4.82 -8.85 10.73
N MET A 396 -3.95 -8.10 10.06
CA MET A 396 -3.65 -6.71 10.42
C MET A 396 -4.56 -5.71 9.71
N GLY A 397 -5.06 -6.06 8.53
CA GLY A 397 -5.86 -5.16 7.72
C GLY A 397 -5.90 -5.59 6.26
N GLY A 398 -6.19 -4.65 5.38
CA GLY A 398 -6.28 -4.96 3.96
C GLY A 398 -6.45 -3.75 3.06
N PHE A 399 -6.48 -4.05 1.77
CA PHE A 399 -6.65 -3.05 0.72
C PHE A 399 -8.03 -3.17 0.10
N LYS A 400 -8.74 -2.05 0.00
CA LYS A 400 -9.97 -1.99 -0.78
C LYS A 400 -9.59 -1.73 -2.25
N LEU A 401 -9.10 -2.77 -2.94
CA LEU A 401 -8.51 -2.83 -4.30
C LEU A 401 -6.95 -2.79 -4.34
N GLY A 402 -6.36 -3.45 -5.35
CA GLY A 402 -4.96 -3.94 -5.48
C GLY A 402 -3.78 -3.07 -5.07
N SER A 403 -2.70 -3.68 -4.60
CA SER A 403 -1.67 -2.98 -3.80
C SER A 403 -0.34 -3.72 -3.72
N THR A 404 0.62 -3.13 -3.00
CA THR A 404 1.92 -3.73 -2.69
C THR A 404 2.17 -3.68 -1.19
N VAL A 405 2.73 -4.74 -0.64
CA VAL A 405 3.30 -4.76 0.71
C VAL A 405 4.82 -4.76 0.60
N VAL A 406 5.46 -3.83 1.29
CA VAL A 406 6.92 -3.79 1.41
C VAL A 406 7.29 -4.13 2.85
N LEU A 407 8.16 -5.11 3.03
CA LEU A 407 8.79 -5.43 4.30
C LEU A 407 10.19 -4.83 4.32
N VAL A 408 10.58 -4.23 5.43
CA VAL A 408 11.95 -3.81 5.72
C VAL A 408 12.26 -4.25 7.15
N PHE A 409 13.29 -5.09 7.34
CA PHE A 409 13.53 -5.71 8.64
C PHE A 409 15.01 -6.00 8.86
N GLU A 410 15.42 -5.89 10.12
CA GLU A 410 16.76 -6.23 10.57
C GLU A 410 16.83 -7.72 10.93
N ALA A 411 17.79 -8.46 10.38
CA ALA A 411 18.01 -9.87 10.72
C ALA A 411 19.50 -10.20 10.83
N PRO A 412 19.89 -11.33 11.43
CA PRO A 412 21.26 -11.83 11.35
C PRO A 412 21.73 -11.94 9.90
N LYS A 413 23.01 -11.66 9.64
CA LYS A 413 23.60 -11.82 8.29
C LYS A 413 23.50 -13.23 7.71
N SER A 414 23.23 -14.24 8.55
CA SER A 414 22.95 -15.62 8.14
C SER A 414 21.53 -15.83 7.60
N PHE A 415 20.65 -14.84 7.68
CA PHE A 415 19.30 -14.90 7.11
C PHE A 415 19.35 -15.11 5.59
N LYS A 416 18.55 -16.05 5.11
CA LYS A 416 18.43 -16.40 3.69
C LYS A 416 16.98 -16.46 3.30
N PHE A 417 16.67 -15.85 2.15
CA PHE A 417 15.37 -16.00 1.52
C PHE A 417 15.23 -17.41 0.92
N THR A 418 14.07 -18.02 1.12
CA THR A 418 13.69 -19.34 0.57
C THR A 418 12.84 -19.20 -0.70
N ILE A 419 12.82 -18.00 -1.27
CA ILE A 419 11.97 -17.58 -2.39
C ILE A 419 12.80 -17.11 -3.58
N GLU A 420 12.19 -17.08 -4.76
CA GLU A 420 12.79 -16.61 -6.01
C GLU A 420 12.10 -15.32 -6.54
N PRO A 421 12.84 -14.42 -7.22
CA PRO A 421 12.22 -13.25 -7.84
C PRO A 421 11.16 -13.63 -8.86
N GLY A 422 9.96 -13.06 -8.72
CA GLY A 422 8.81 -13.36 -9.56
C GLY A 422 8.02 -14.60 -9.13
N GLN A 423 8.38 -15.27 -8.03
CA GLN A 423 7.61 -16.38 -7.47
C GLN A 423 6.25 -15.89 -6.93
N THR A 424 5.20 -16.67 -7.16
CA THR A 424 3.91 -16.48 -6.48
C THR A 424 3.97 -17.11 -5.10
N VAL A 425 3.62 -16.35 -4.08
CA VAL A 425 3.57 -16.76 -2.67
C VAL A 425 2.16 -16.61 -2.12
N ARG A 426 1.82 -17.44 -1.14
CA ARG A 426 0.56 -17.36 -0.40
C ARG A 426 0.81 -16.86 1.02
N MET A 427 -0.18 -16.19 1.61
CA MET A 427 -0.13 -15.79 3.02
C MET A 427 0.22 -17.01 3.90
N GLY A 428 1.17 -16.83 4.82
CA GLY A 428 1.64 -17.88 5.71
C GLY A 428 2.76 -18.76 5.16
N GLN A 429 3.08 -18.68 3.86
CA GLN A 429 4.20 -19.41 3.27
C GLN A 429 5.56 -18.82 3.68
N ALA A 430 6.56 -19.66 3.92
CA ALA A 430 7.93 -19.23 4.24
C ALA A 430 8.52 -18.27 3.19
N LEU A 431 9.00 -17.11 3.65
CA LEU A 431 9.81 -16.19 2.84
C LEU A 431 11.30 -16.36 3.08
N GLY A 432 11.68 -16.71 4.31
CA GLY A 432 13.08 -16.89 4.66
C GLY A 432 13.29 -17.45 6.06
N GLU A 433 14.50 -17.93 6.26
CA GLU A 433 14.96 -18.60 7.47
C GLU A 433 16.35 -18.11 7.85
N ILE A 434 16.70 -18.29 9.11
CA ILE A 434 18.02 -17.96 9.62
C ILE A 434 18.88 -19.20 9.43
N GLY A 435 19.95 -19.09 8.66
CA GLY A 435 20.91 -20.17 8.51
C GLY A 435 21.49 -20.53 9.88
N ASN A 436 21.41 -21.82 10.21
CA ASN A 436 22.06 -22.42 11.38
C ASN A 436 23.58 -22.20 11.37
#